data_AF-A0A6M0V6L8-F1
#
_entry.id   AF-A0A6M0V6L8-F1
#
_cell.length_a   1.000
_cell.length_b   1.000
_cell.length_c   1.000
_cell.angle_alpha   90.00
_cell.angle_beta   90.00
_cell.angle_gamma   90.00
#
_symmetry.space_group_name_H-M   'P 1'
#
loop_
_entity.id
_entity.type
_entity.pdbx_description
1 polymer ?
#
loop_
_entity_poly.entity_id
_entity_poly.type
_entity_poly.pdbx_seq_one_letter_code
_entity_poly.pdbx_strand_id
1 'polypeptide(L)' 'MQLECKNCKSEIPITDDMLKRNYLGAMYDEIYYKCPRCNEKYIVAMENTRARKLKKHGNKKEYKNLLDKINGK' A
#
# COMPACT_ATOMS: atom_id res chain seq x y z
N MET A 1 -11.60 3.04 5.76
CA MET A 1 -10.59 2.58 6.75
C MET A 1 -10.02 3.82 7.41
N GLN A 2 -10.06 3.91 8.74
CA GLN A 2 -9.42 4.99 9.49
C GLN A 2 -8.08 4.49 10.00
N LEU A 3 -7.04 5.30 9.90
CA LEU A 3 -5.72 4.95 10.41
C LEU A 3 -5.20 6.09 11.27
N GLU A 4 -4.66 5.74 12.43
CA GLU A 4 -4.00 6.69 13.31
C GLU A 4 -2.55 6.87 12.86
N CYS A 5 -2.18 8.12 12.56
CA CYS A 5 -0.78 8.46 12.37
C CYS A 5 -0.04 8.35 13.71
N LYS A 6 0.91 7.42 13.80
CA LYS A 6 1.72 7.21 15.02
C LYS A 6 2.50 8.43 15.49
N ASN A 7 2.84 9.34 14.57
CA ASN A 7 3.61 10.55 14.88
C ASN A 7 2.72 11.63 15.51
N CYS A 8 1.66 12.05 14.81
CA CYS A 8 0.80 13.15 15.26
C CYS A 8 -0.53 12.69 15.91
N LYS A 9 -0.67 11.40 16.23
CA LYS A 9 -1.83 10.76 16.90
C LYS A 9 -3.17 11.14 16.29
N SER A 10 -3.13 11.27 14.98
CA SER A 10 -4.15 11.92 14.19
C SER A 10 -4.94 10.85 13.47
N GLU A 11 -6.24 10.82 13.68
CA GLU A 11 -7.12 10.02 12.84
C GLU A 11 -7.15 10.61 11.44
N ILE A 12 -6.91 9.74 10.45
CA ILE A 12 -6.90 10.12 9.04
C ILE A 12 -7.84 9.15 8.30
N PRO A 13 -8.81 9.66 7.54
CA PRO A 13 -9.54 8.83 6.60
C PRO A 13 -8.59 8.44 5.47
N ILE A 14 -8.22 7.16 5.37
CA ILE A 14 -7.46 6.69 4.21
C ILE A 14 -8.45 6.42 3.07
N THR A 15 -8.33 7.23 2.01
CA THR A 15 -8.95 6.97 0.71
C THR A 15 -7.92 6.44 -0.27
N ASP A 16 -8.39 5.73 -1.31
CA ASP A 16 -7.51 5.16 -2.33
C ASP A 16 -6.69 6.25 -3.06
N ASP A 17 -7.23 7.46 -3.21
CA ASP A 17 -6.55 8.60 -3.83
C ASP A 17 -5.33 9.12 -3.04
N MET A 18 -5.27 8.82 -1.73
CA MET A 18 -4.12 9.18 -0.90
C MET A 18 -2.95 8.20 -1.03
N LEU A 19 -3.19 7.02 -1.63
CA LEU A 19 -2.15 6.02 -1.85
C LEU A 19 -1.28 6.44 -3.03
N LYS A 20 0.02 6.51 -2.77
CA LYS A 20 1.05 6.77 -3.77
C LYS A 20 1.82 5.49 -4.05
N ARG A 21 2.36 5.42 -5.25
CA ARG A 21 3.22 4.34 -5.72
C ARG A 21 4.62 4.89 -5.96
N ASN A 22 5.64 4.16 -5.52
CA ASN A 22 7.02 4.43 -5.91
C ASN A 22 7.70 3.15 -6.35
N TYR A 23 8.40 3.21 -7.49
CA TYR A 23 9.09 2.05 -8.06
C TYR A 23 10.45 1.90 -7.38
N LEU A 24 10.70 0.72 -6.81
CA LEU A 24 11.94 0.43 -6.07
C LEU A 24 12.99 -0.28 -6.91
N GLY A 25 12.71 -0.56 -8.19
CA GLY A 25 13.54 -1.45 -9.00
C GLY A 25 13.15 -2.91 -8.81
N ALA A 26 13.83 -3.81 -9.53
CA ALA A 26 13.60 -5.25 -9.49
C ALA A 26 12.12 -5.67 -9.65
N MET A 27 11.34 -4.87 -10.40
CA MET A 27 9.90 -5.06 -10.60
C MET A 27 9.00 -4.87 -9.37
N TYR A 28 9.51 -4.34 -8.26
CA TYR A 28 8.75 -4.04 -7.05
C TYR A 28 8.34 -2.57 -6.98
N ASP A 29 7.10 -2.34 -6.56
CA ASP A 29 6.61 -1.03 -6.14
C ASP A 29 6.31 -1.05 -4.64
N GLU A 30 6.66 0.04 -3.96
CA GLU A 30 6.07 0.37 -2.67
C GLU A 30 4.79 1.16 -2.88
N ILE A 31 3.73 0.72 -2.19
CA ILE A 31 2.50 1.48 -2.00
C ILE A 31 2.59 2.12 -0.64
N TYR A 32 2.54 3.45 -0.60
CA TYR A 32 2.69 4.22 0.62
C TYR A 32 1.65 5.33 0.68
N TYR A 33 1.38 5.83 1.88
CA TYR A 33 0.66 7.09 2.04
C TYR A 33 1.53 8.03 2.89
N LYS A 34 1.28 9.33 2.75
CA LYS A 34 1.90 10.35 3.61
C LYS A 34 0.83 10.98 4.48
N CYS A 35 1.11 11.12 5.77
CA CYS A 35 0.23 11.83 6.68
C CYS A 35 0.02 13.27 6.17
N PRO A 36 -1.22 13.76 5.99
CA PRO A 36 -1.46 15.12 5.49
C PRO A 36 -1.06 16.20 6.50
N ARG A 37 -0.91 15.86 7.79
CA ARG A 37 -0.54 16.81 8.85
C ARG A 37 0.96 16.93 9.06
N CYS A 38 1.67 15.79 9.15
CA CYS A 38 3.10 15.77 9.48
C CYS A 38 3.99 15.22 8.34
N ASN A 39 3.41 14.85 7.21
CA ASN A 39 4.09 14.33 6.02
C ASN A 39 4.88 13.02 6.22
N GLU A 40 4.72 12.39 7.39
CA GLU A 40 5.33 11.09 7.71
C GLU A 40 4.87 10.02 6.72
N LYS A 41 5.82 9.21 6.22
CA LYS A 41 5.57 8.21 5.19
C LYS A 41 5.30 6.86 5.84
N TYR A 42 4.23 6.21 5.41
CA TYR A 42 3.85 4.88 5.87
C TYR A 42 3.71 3.93 4.69
N ILE A 43 4.45 2.82 4.73
CA ILE A 43 4.34 1.76 3.73
C ILE A 43 3.11 0.91 4.04
N VAL A 44 2.22 0.79 3.06
CA VAL A 44 0.96 0.04 3.16
C VAL A 44 1.15 -1.39 2.63
N ALA A 45 1.82 -1.50 1.48
CA ALA A 45 2.08 -2.78 0.83
C ALA A 45 3.24 -2.69 -0.17
N MET A 46 3.88 -3.83 -0.42
CA MET A 46 4.80 -4.06 -1.52
C MET A 46 4.09 -4.88 -2.60
N GLU A 47 4.23 -4.46 -3.86
CA GLU A 47 3.63 -5.12 -5.03
C GLU A 47 4.71 -5.48 -6.06
N ASN A 48 4.66 -6.68 -6.61
CA ASN A 48 5.46 -7.05 -7.78
C ASN A 48 4.61 -7.06 -9.07
N THR A 49 5.25 -7.30 -10.22
CA THR A 49 4.56 -7.40 -11.52
C THR A 49 3.39 -8.38 -11.51
N ARG A 50 3.52 -9.52 -10.81
CA ARG A 50 2.45 -10.52 -10.73
C ARG A 50 1.25 -10.00 -9.95
N ALA A 51 1.47 -9.35 -8.80
CA ALA A 51 0.41 -8.74 -8.01
C ALA A 51 -0.34 -7.67 -8.81
N ARG A 52 0.38 -6.80 -9.54
CA ARG A 52 -0.22 -5.78 -10.43
C ARG A 52 -1.13 -6.40 -11.49
N LYS A 53 -0.70 -7.50 -12.12
CA LYS A 53 -1.49 -8.23 -13.12
C LYS A 53 -2.76 -8.81 -12.50
N LEU A 54 -2.65 -9.50 -11.36
CA LEU A 54 -3.81 -10.08 -10.67
C LEU A 54 -4.84 -9.02 -10.27
N LYS A 55 -4.38 -7.86 -9.81
CA LYS A 55 -5.24 -6.71 -9.51
C LYS A 55 -6.00 -6.24 -10.75
N LYS A 56 -5.32 -6.08 -11.90
CA LYS A 56 -5.91 -5.65 -13.17
C LYS A 56 -6.94 -6.65 -13.73
N HIS A 57 -6.70 -7.95 -13.57
CA HIS A 57 -7.60 -9.00 -14.03
C HIS A 57 -8.76 -9.31 -13.07
N GLY A 58 -8.85 -8.62 -11.93
CA GLY A 58 -9.97 -8.77 -10.99
C GLY A 58 -9.92 -10.02 -10.11
N ASN A 59 -8.82 -10.80 -10.12
CA ASN A 59 -8.67 -11.97 -9.25
C ASN A 59 -8.27 -11.55 -7.83
N LYS A 60 -9.25 -11.06 -7.06
CA LYS A 60 -9.04 -10.49 -5.71
C LYS A 60 -8.45 -11.50 -4.72
N LYS A 61 -8.84 -12.77 -4.79
CA LYS A 61 -8.38 -13.82 -3.86
C LYS A 61 -6.90 -14.12 -4.06
N GLU A 62 -6.50 -14.39 -5.30
CA GLU A 62 -5.10 -14.68 -5.61
C GLU A 62 -4.21 -13.45 -5.40
N TYR A 63 -4.72 -12.26 -5.74
CA TYR A 63 -4.05 -11.00 -5.44
C TYR A 63 -3.77 -10.82 -3.95
N LYS A 64 -4.79 -11.02 -3.09
CA LYS A 64 -4.62 -10.93 -1.63
C LYS A 64 -3.59 -11.95 -1.12
N ASN A 65 -3.71 -13.21 -1.51
CA ASN A 65 -2.78 -14.26 -1.10
C ASN A 65 -1.33 -13.96 -1.50
N LEU A 66 -1.12 -13.39 -2.69
CA LEU A 66 0.21 -13.02 -3.15
C LEU A 66 0.75 -11.81 -2.38
N LEU A 67 -0.10 -10.81 -2.11
CA LEU A 67 0.28 -9.68 -1.27
C LEU A 67 0.69 -10.13 0.13
N ASP A 68 -0.09 -10.99 0.76
CA ASP A 68 0.21 -11.48 2.12
C ASP A 68 1.58 -12.17 2.14
N LYS A 69 1.88 -13.01 1.14
CA LYS A 69 3.21 -13.63 0.97
C LYS A 69 4.35 -12.63 0.79
N ILE A 70 4.17 -11.61 -0.06
CA ILE A 70 5.20 -10.59 -0.32
C ILE A 70 5.46 -9.76 0.94
N ASN A 71 4.42 -9.49 1.73
CA ASN A 71 4.46 -8.60 2.87
C ASN A 71 4.64 -9.34 4.22
N GLY A 72 4.84 -10.66 4.21
CA GLY A 72 5.11 -11.48 5.38
C GLY A 72 3.95 -11.59 6.36
N LYS A 73 2.71 -11.68 5.86
CA LYS A 73 1.47 -11.82 6.65
C LYS A 73 0.91 -13.25 6.61
#